data_AF-A0AAD4FG33-F1
#
_entry.id   AF-A0AAD4FG33-F1
#
_cell.length_a   1.000
_cell.length_b   1.000
_cell.length_c   1.000
_cell.angle_alpha   90.00
_cell.angle_beta   90.00
_cell.angle_gamma   90.00
#
_symmetry.space_group_name_H-M   'P 1'
#
loop_
_entity.id
_entity.type
_entity.pdbx_description
1 polymer ?
#
loop_
_entity_poly.entity_id
_entity_poly.type
_entity_poly.pdbx_seq_one_letter_code
_entity_poly.pdbx_strand_id
1 'polypeptide(L)'
;MAEMKDPSSDFMPSVFILQSFAIPMYTIVGAVAFVYMLAGKYTTSPALGAAPVVTTKVAYGILLPTLLGTSLMFGHTSIKYMFVESLRLMNREHEYSQNTRCTWIVWLGIGITFWILAFLLANAISFFHPILSVSTAFFVSWFIFGISGVTWLYLNWDVQFHDWKKISLAALNWTIIALTLFANGFRLWASIQQLVAVYNGPLVHINGSFTCADKSVWG
;
A
#
# COMPACT_ATOMS: atom_id res chain seq x y z
N MET A 1 -10.68 -15.25 -8.90
CA MET A 1 -11.47 -15.55 -10.13
C MET A 1 -11.06 -16.88 -10.74
N ALA A 2 -9.78 -17.12 -11.02
CA ALA A 2 -9.31 -18.37 -11.65
C ALA A 2 -9.61 -19.65 -10.84
N GLU A 3 -9.86 -19.55 -9.53
CA GLU A 3 -10.15 -20.68 -8.63
C GLU A 3 -11.63 -20.78 -8.23
N MET A 4 -12.49 -19.84 -8.65
CA MET A 4 -13.93 -19.88 -8.35
C MET A 4 -14.65 -20.82 -9.32
N LYS A 5 -15.63 -21.60 -8.80
CA LYS A 5 -16.41 -22.56 -9.59
C LYS A 5 -17.27 -21.86 -10.65
N ASP A 6 -17.97 -20.79 -10.27
CA ASP A 6 -18.63 -19.89 -11.22
C ASP A 6 -18.24 -18.42 -10.93
N PRO A 7 -17.21 -17.90 -11.61
CA PRO A 7 -16.72 -16.55 -11.36
C PRO A 7 -17.72 -15.45 -11.75
N SER A 8 -18.75 -15.75 -12.57
CA SER A 8 -19.71 -14.74 -13.01
C SER A 8 -20.78 -14.46 -11.96
N SER A 9 -21.25 -15.51 -11.27
CA SER A 9 -22.26 -15.41 -10.23
C SER A 9 -21.64 -15.20 -8.84
N ASP A 10 -20.53 -15.88 -8.54
CA ASP A 10 -20.02 -15.98 -7.16
C ASP A 10 -19.10 -14.81 -6.77
N PHE A 11 -18.60 -14.04 -7.75
CA PHE A 11 -17.65 -12.97 -7.47
C PHE A 11 -18.25 -11.83 -6.65
N MET A 12 -19.41 -11.30 -7.06
CA MET A 12 -20.02 -10.15 -6.40
C MET A 12 -20.46 -10.47 -4.96
N PRO A 13 -21.16 -11.59 -4.68
CA PRO A 13 -21.53 -11.97 -3.32
C PRO A 13 -20.31 -12.19 -2.42
N SER A 14 -19.25 -12.82 -2.93
CA SER A 14 -18.02 -13.05 -2.17
C SER A 14 -17.35 -11.75 -1.75
N VAL A 15 -17.31 -10.75 -2.64
CA VAL A 15 -16.76 -9.42 -2.33
C VAL A 15 -17.61 -8.71 -1.27
N PHE A 16 -18.93 -8.79 -1.36
CA PHE A 16 -19.82 -8.20 -0.34
C PHE A 16 -19.66 -8.84 1.03
N ILE A 17 -19.50 -10.16 1.11
CA ILE A 17 -19.26 -10.86 2.37
C ILE A 17 -17.91 -10.46 2.95
N LEU A 18 -16.86 -10.43 2.13
CA LEU A 18 -15.52 -10.00 2.55
C LEU A 18 -15.56 -8.57 3.11
N GLN A 19 -16.17 -7.64 2.37
CA GLN A 19 -16.20 -6.23 2.77
C GLN A 19 -17.08 -6.00 4.00
N SER A 20 -18.21 -6.70 4.10
CA SER A 20 -19.13 -6.59 5.24
C SER A 20 -18.51 -7.11 6.55
N PHE A 21 -17.56 -8.04 6.49
CA PHE A 21 -16.79 -8.45 7.66
C PHE A 21 -15.58 -7.54 7.92
N ALA A 22 -14.87 -7.13 6.86
CA ALA A 22 -13.66 -6.31 6.97
C ALA A 22 -13.95 -4.92 7.53
N ILE A 23 -14.94 -4.18 7.00
CA ILE A 23 -15.26 -2.81 7.45
C ILE A 23 -15.52 -2.74 8.97
N PRO A 24 -16.45 -3.51 9.55
CA PRO A 24 -16.71 -3.42 10.98
C PRO A 24 -15.52 -3.89 11.80
N MET A 25 -14.79 -4.94 11.37
CA MET A 25 -13.58 -5.36 12.06
C MET A 25 -12.55 -4.22 12.16
N TYR A 26 -12.22 -3.58 11.03
CA TYR A 26 -11.27 -2.47 11.01
C TYR A 26 -11.78 -1.25 11.78
N THR A 27 -13.08 -0.96 11.70
CA THR A 27 -13.70 0.20 12.38
C THR A 27 -13.73 -0.01 13.89
N ILE A 28 -14.09 -1.20 14.37
CA ILE A 28 -14.14 -1.52 15.81
C ILE A 28 -12.71 -1.50 16.39
N VAL A 29 -11.75 -2.16 15.74
CA VAL A 29 -10.37 -2.19 16.24
C VAL A 29 -9.74 -0.79 16.17
N GLY A 30 -9.89 -0.09 15.04
CA GLY A 30 -9.25 1.21 14.82
C GLY A 30 -9.89 2.35 15.60
N ALA A 31 -11.22 2.47 15.59
CA ALA A 31 -11.92 3.56 16.26
C ALA A 31 -12.19 3.24 17.74
N VAL A 32 -12.73 2.06 18.05
CA VAL A 32 -13.23 1.76 19.41
C VAL A 32 -12.11 1.32 20.34
N ALA A 33 -11.34 0.29 19.96
CA ALA A 33 -10.31 -0.24 20.84
C ALA A 33 -9.14 0.73 21.00
N PHE A 34 -8.76 1.44 19.95
CA PHE A 34 -7.54 2.25 19.99
C PHE A 34 -7.75 3.68 20.48
N VAL A 35 -8.75 4.40 19.95
CA VAL A 35 -8.99 5.81 20.32
C VAL A 35 -9.63 5.92 21.71
N TYR A 36 -10.60 5.05 22.03
CA TYR A 36 -11.38 5.19 23.26
C TYR A 36 -10.83 4.39 24.45
N MET A 37 -10.17 3.24 24.25
CA MET A 37 -9.73 2.40 25.39
C MET A 37 -8.23 2.53 25.73
N LEU A 38 -7.36 2.91 24.78
CA LEU A 38 -5.90 2.82 24.97
C LEU A 38 -5.16 4.15 25.03
N ALA A 39 -5.47 5.14 24.18
CA ALA A 39 -4.56 6.26 23.94
C ALA A 39 -5.09 7.67 24.30
N GLY A 40 -6.40 7.88 24.47
CA GLY A 40 -6.94 9.25 24.58
C GLY A 40 -6.54 10.12 23.38
N LYS A 41 -6.36 11.43 23.58
CA LYS A 41 -6.11 12.42 22.49
C LYS A 41 -4.78 12.26 21.73
N TYR A 42 -3.86 11.37 22.16
CA TYR A 42 -2.52 11.24 21.57
C TYR A 42 -2.16 9.78 21.32
N THR A 43 -2.34 9.33 20.08
CA THR A 43 -1.92 8.00 19.63
C THR A 43 -0.52 8.04 19.04
N THR A 44 0.41 7.26 19.58
CA THR A 44 1.71 7.04 18.93
C THR A 44 1.54 6.20 17.67
N SER A 45 2.29 6.52 16.62
CA SER A 45 2.34 5.74 15.38
C SER A 45 3.70 5.03 15.30
N PRO A 46 3.75 3.70 15.18
CA PRO A 46 2.65 2.75 14.98
C PRO A 46 1.75 2.54 16.22
N ALA A 47 0.45 2.35 15.99
CA ALA A 47 -0.57 2.25 17.04
C ALA A 47 -0.22 1.27 18.18
N LEU A 48 0.44 0.16 17.84
CA LEU A 48 0.83 -0.85 18.83
C LEU A 48 1.77 -0.33 19.93
N GLY A 49 2.49 0.76 19.67
CA GLY A 49 3.38 1.41 20.62
C GLY A 49 2.67 2.18 21.74
N ALA A 50 1.36 2.44 21.64
CA ALA A 50 0.61 3.18 22.66
C ALA A 50 0.12 2.29 23.82
N ALA A 51 0.22 0.96 23.71
CA ALA A 51 -0.26 0.02 24.72
C ALA A 51 0.78 -0.22 25.85
N PRO A 52 0.36 -0.79 27.00
CA PRO A 52 1.27 -1.13 28.10
C PRO A 52 2.40 -2.08 27.67
N VAL A 53 3.61 -1.88 28.22
CA VAL A 53 4.87 -2.51 27.79
C VAL A 53 4.78 -4.04 27.61
N VAL A 54 4.11 -4.76 28.53
CA VAL A 54 3.99 -6.22 28.47
C VAL A 54 3.11 -6.64 27.28
N THR A 55 1.94 -6.02 27.14
CA THR A 55 1.00 -6.30 26.05
C THR A 55 1.61 -5.94 24.70
N THR A 56 2.32 -4.82 24.62
CA THR A 56 3.03 -4.37 23.42
C THR A 56 4.07 -5.38 22.95
N LYS A 57 4.90 -5.92 23.86
CA LYS A 57 5.90 -6.94 23.51
C LYS A 57 5.27 -8.22 22.97
N VAL A 58 4.20 -8.71 23.60
CA VAL A 58 3.47 -9.90 23.14
C VAL A 58 2.86 -9.66 21.77
N ALA A 59 2.23 -8.49 21.57
CA ALA A 59 1.61 -8.16 20.31
C ALA A 59 2.62 -7.97 19.18
N TYR A 60 3.78 -7.35 19.43
CA TYR A 60 4.88 -7.31 18.45
C TYR A 60 5.42 -8.71 18.14
N GLY A 61 5.47 -9.62 19.13
CA GLY A 61 5.85 -11.01 18.92
C GLY A 61 4.93 -11.76 17.95
N ILE A 62 3.61 -11.48 17.98
CA ILE A 62 2.64 -12.07 17.05
C ILE A 62 2.65 -11.35 15.70
N LEU A 63 2.85 -10.02 15.70
CA LEU A 63 2.85 -9.21 14.50
C LEU A 63 4.04 -9.50 13.58
N LEU A 64 5.24 -9.72 14.16
CA LEU A 64 6.48 -9.90 13.40
C LEU A 64 6.43 -11.05 12.38
N PRO A 65 5.97 -12.27 12.74
CA PRO A 65 5.80 -13.36 11.77
C PRO A 65 4.91 -12.99 10.58
N THR A 66 3.75 -12.38 10.86
CA THR A 66 2.82 -11.96 9.80
C THR A 66 3.44 -10.88 8.92
N LEU A 67 4.10 -9.89 9.53
CA LEU A 67 4.78 -8.81 8.81
C LEU A 67 5.89 -9.35 7.89
N LEU A 68 6.71 -10.27 8.38
CA LEU A 68 7.78 -10.90 7.60
C LEU A 68 7.21 -11.75 6.46
N GLY A 69 6.18 -12.54 6.72
CA GLY A 69 5.51 -13.37 5.71
C GLY A 69 4.96 -12.51 4.57
N THR A 70 4.13 -11.52 4.90
CA THR A 70 3.53 -10.62 3.90
C THR A 70 4.60 -9.83 3.13
N SER A 71 5.62 -9.30 3.81
CA SER A 71 6.70 -8.54 3.18
C SER A 71 7.51 -9.41 2.22
N LEU A 72 7.82 -10.64 2.60
CA LEU A 72 8.55 -11.57 1.74
C LEU A 72 7.74 -11.96 0.51
N MET A 73 6.44 -12.17 0.65
CA MET A 73 5.56 -12.48 -0.49
C MET A 73 5.53 -11.32 -1.50
N PHE A 74 5.36 -10.08 -1.03
CA PHE A 74 5.38 -8.91 -1.90
C PHE A 74 6.76 -8.67 -2.53
N GLY A 75 7.84 -8.84 -1.76
CA GLY A 75 9.21 -8.74 -2.27
C GLY A 75 9.51 -9.78 -3.34
N HIS A 76 9.17 -11.04 -3.09
CA HIS A 76 9.37 -12.13 -4.04
C HIS A 76 8.55 -11.93 -5.33
N THR A 77 7.30 -11.49 -5.20
CA THR A 77 6.44 -11.20 -6.36
C THR A 77 7.01 -10.07 -7.20
N SER A 78 7.53 -9.02 -6.56
CA SER A 78 8.19 -7.89 -7.23
C SER A 78 9.45 -8.32 -7.97
N ILE A 79 10.32 -9.12 -7.33
CA ILE A 79 11.53 -9.67 -7.95
C ILE A 79 11.18 -10.54 -9.16
N LYS A 80 10.19 -11.42 -9.03
CA LYS A 80 9.75 -12.28 -10.14
C LYS A 80 9.21 -11.47 -11.31
N TYR A 81 8.43 -10.43 -11.05
CA TYR A 81 7.92 -9.53 -12.08
C TYR A 81 9.06 -8.80 -12.80
N MET A 82 9.98 -8.18 -12.05
CA MET A 82 11.15 -7.52 -12.62
C MET A 82 12.05 -8.46 -13.42
N PHE A 83 12.19 -9.71 -12.96
CA PHE A 83 12.95 -10.74 -13.66
C PHE A 83 12.34 -11.11 -15.02
N VAL A 84 11.02 -11.32 -15.07
CA VAL A 84 10.31 -11.60 -16.33
C VAL A 84 10.44 -10.42 -17.29
N GLU A 85 10.25 -9.20 -16.79
CA GLU A 85 10.35 -8.00 -17.62
C GLU A 85 11.78 -7.77 -18.13
N SER A 86 12.80 -7.99 -17.28
CA SER A 86 14.20 -7.87 -17.70
C SER A 86 14.55 -8.87 -18.81
N LEU A 87 14.03 -10.10 -18.74
CA LEU A 87 14.23 -11.11 -19.78
C LEU A 87 13.50 -10.75 -21.09
N ARG A 88 12.31 -10.15 -21.02
CA ARG A 88 11.60 -9.59 -22.19
C ARG A 88 12.41 -8.49 -22.86
N LEU A 89 12.94 -7.55 -22.08
CA LEU A 89 13.77 -6.45 -22.60
C LEU A 89 15.03 -6.96 -23.30
N MET A 90 15.58 -8.09 -22.85
CA MET A 90 16.74 -8.74 -23.49
C MET A 90 16.35 -9.68 -24.66
N ASN A 91 15.06 -9.76 -25.03
CA ASN A 91 14.52 -10.71 -26.02
C ASN A 91 14.87 -12.18 -25.73
N ARG A 92 14.98 -12.56 -24.45
CA ARG A 92 15.33 -13.93 -24.01
C ARG A 92 14.17 -14.64 -23.31
N GLU A 93 12.98 -14.47 -23.87
CA GLU A 93 11.75 -15.03 -23.32
C GLU A 93 11.76 -16.56 -23.26
N HIS A 94 12.49 -17.23 -24.15
CA HIS A 94 12.54 -18.70 -24.15
C HIS A 94 13.35 -19.27 -22.96
N GLU A 95 14.09 -18.43 -22.23
CA GLU A 95 14.97 -18.84 -21.13
C GLU A 95 14.29 -18.75 -19.74
N TYR A 96 12.98 -18.42 -19.64
CA TYR A 96 12.30 -18.25 -18.33
C TYR A 96 12.44 -19.45 -17.38
N SER A 97 12.46 -20.67 -17.93
CA SER A 97 12.60 -21.91 -17.16
C SER A 97 13.95 -22.60 -17.36
N GLN A 98 14.85 -21.98 -18.14
CA GLN A 98 16.16 -22.58 -18.44
C GLN A 98 17.17 -22.18 -17.36
N ASN A 99 17.90 -23.19 -16.87
CA ASN A 99 18.96 -23.01 -15.88
C ASN A 99 20.25 -22.51 -16.57
N THR A 100 20.19 -21.32 -17.14
CA THR A 100 21.32 -20.67 -17.81
C THR A 100 22.04 -19.74 -16.83
N ARG A 101 23.36 -19.61 -16.95
CA ARG A 101 24.17 -18.69 -16.11
C ARG A 101 23.67 -17.24 -16.19
N CYS A 102 23.19 -16.81 -17.35
CA CYS A 102 22.60 -15.48 -17.56
C CYS A 102 21.35 -15.28 -16.69
N THR A 103 20.42 -16.23 -16.70
CA THR A 103 19.21 -16.24 -15.89
C THR A 103 19.51 -16.14 -14.39
N TRP A 104 20.51 -16.88 -13.91
CA TRP A 104 20.95 -16.81 -12.51
C TRP A 104 21.54 -15.45 -12.13
N ILE A 105 22.40 -14.88 -12.98
CA ILE A 105 23.01 -13.57 -12.73
C ILE A 105 21.94 -12.47 -12.68
N VAL A 106 20.98 -12.51 -13.60
CA VAL A 106 19.87 -11.54 -13.65
C VAL A 106 18.98 -11.70 -12.41
N TRP A 107 18.63 -12.93 -12.06
CA TRP A 107 17.81 -13.21 -10.89
C TRP A 107 18.47 -12.77 -9.57
N LEU A 108 19.74 -13.14 -9.37
CA LEU A 108 20.52 -12.71 -8.20
C LEU A 108 20.76 -11.20 -8.19
N GLY A 109 21.06 -10.60 -9.35
CA GLY A 109 21.30 -9.17 -9.48
C GLY A 109 20.08 -8.34 -9.10
N ILE A 110 18.90 -8.72 -9.60
CA ILE A 110 17.63 -8.06 -9.24
C ILE A 110 17.32 -8.28 -7.76
N GLY A 111 17.47 -9.51 -7.25
CA GLY A 111 17.22 -9.83 -5.85
C GLY A 111 18.10 -9.03 -4.90
N ILE A 112 19.41 -8.99 -5.14
CA ILE A 112 20.38 -8.24 -4.33
C ILE A 112 20.07 -6.74 -4.39
N THR A 113 19.84 -6.19 -5.59
CA THR A 113 19.53 -4.76 -5.76
C THR A 113 18.24 -4.38 -5.00
N PHE A 114 17.20 -5.21 -5.10
CA PHE A 114 15.94 -5.00 -4.39
C PHE A 114 16.14 -4.96 -2.86
N TRP A 115 16.86 -5.93 -2.30
CA TRP A 115 17.11 -5.99 -0.85
C TRP A 115 18.03 -4.87 -0.36
N ILE A 116 19.03 -4.47 -1.14
CA ILE A 116 19.89 -3.32 -0.81
C ILE A 116 19.07 -2.03 -0.78
N LEU A 117 18.19 -1.80 -1.76
CA LEU A 117 17.31 -0.63 -1.77
C LEU A 117 16.34 -0.65 -0.59
N ALA A 118 15.76 -1.81 -0.27
CA ALA A 118 14.89 -1.96 0.89
C ALA A 118 15.63 -1.67 2.20
N PHE A 119 16.88 -2.14 2.34
CA PHE A 119 17.72 -1.85 3.49
C PHE A 119 18.05 -0.36 3.60
N LEU A 120 18.38 0.29 2.48
CA LEU A 120 18.67 1.73 2.47
C LEU A 120 17.44 2.55 2.88
N LEU A 121 16.27 2.22 2.35
CA LEU A 121 15.01 2.85 2.73
C LEU A 121 14.70 2.62 4.21
N ALA A 122 14.90 1.41 4.74
CA ALA A 122 14.66 1.13 6.15
C ALA A 122 15.52 2.00 7.09
N ASN A 123 16.76 2.31 6.70
CA ASN A 123 17.65 3.18 7.50
C ASN A 123 17.34 4.67 7.31
N ALA A 124 16.98 5.09 6.08
CA ALA A 124 16.67 6.47 5.75
C ALA A 124 15.36 6.96 6.38
N ILE A 125 14.40 6.06 6.58
CA ILE A 125 13.09 6.41 7.10
C ILE A 125 13.17 6.59 8.62
N SER A 126 13.03 7.84 9.06
CA SER A 126 12.91 8.17 10.49
C SER A 126 11.46 8.26 10.97
N PHE A 127 10.49 8.34 10.06
CA PHE A 127 9.06 8.50 10.37
C PHE A 127 8.20 7.68 9.42
N PHE A 128 7.39 6.77 9.96
CA PHE A 128 6.59 5.84 9.17
C PHE A 128 5.33 6.48 8.57
N HIS A 129 4.62 7.31 9.35
CA HIS A 129 3.30 7.82 8.98
C HIS A 129 3.28 8.70 7.72
N PRO A 130 4.15 9.72 7.55
CA PRO A 130 4.11 10.56 6.36
C PRO A 130 4.37 9.78 5.07
N ILE A 131 5.23 8.78 5.11
CA ILE A 131 5.63 7.98 3.93
C ILE A 131 4.51 7.04 3.51
N LEU A 132 3.85 6.39 4.49
CA LEU A 132 2.63 5.64 4.22
C LEU A 132 1.55 6.54 3.61
N SER A 133 1.36 7.74 4.14
CA SER A 133 0.33 8.67 3.65
C SER A 133 0.62 9.11 2.21
N VAL A 134 1.87 9.45 1.88
CA VAL A 134 2.28 9.76 0.51
C VAL A 134 2.12 8.55 -0.42
N SER A 135 2.61 7.37 -0.04
CA SER A 135 2.51 6.16 -0.85
C SER A 135 1.05 5.79 -1.16
N THR A 136 0.18 5.83 -0.14
CA THR A 136 -1.24 5.54 -0.31
C THR A 136 -1.96 6.61 -1.15
N ALA A 137 -1.56 7.89 -1.05
CA ALA A 137 -2.07 8.95 -1.91
C ALA A 137 -1.77 8.69 -3.39
N PHE A 138 -0.57 8.22 -3.74
CA PHE A 138 -0.22 7.92 -5.12
C PHE A 138 -0.88 6.63 -5.64
N PHE A 139 -0.74 5.53 -4.90
CA PHE A 139 -1.08 4.21 -5.42
C PHE A 139 -2.53 3.82 -5.13
N VAL A 140 -2.97 3.89 -3.86
CA VAL A 140 -4.23 3.27 -3.44
C VAL A 140 -5.43 3.91 -4.13
N SER A 141 -5.53 5.23 -4.14
CA SER A 141 -6.68 5.91 -4.76
C SER A 141 -6.74 5.67 -6.27
N TRP A 142 -5.58 5.65 -6.95
CA TRP A 142 -5.53 5.45 -8.39
C TRP A 142 -5.90 4.02 -8.77
N PHE A 143 -5.40 3.03 -8.05
CA PHE A 143 -5.71 1.62 -8.32
C PHE A 143 -7.17 1.25 -8.03
N ILE A 144 -7.77 1.80 -6.98
CA ILE A 144 -9.15 1.44 -6.60
C ILE A 144 -10.18 2.19 -7.44
N PHE A 145 -10.06 3.52 -7.54
CA PHE A 145 -11.10 4.36 -8.15
C PHE A 145 -10.70 4.90 -9.52
N GLY A 146 -9.43 5.31 -9.70
CA GLY A 146 -8.94 5.90 -10.93
C GLY A 146 -8.98 4.94 -12.12
N ILE A 147 -8.24 3.83 -12.04
CA ILE A 147 -8.14 2.84 -13.12
C ILE A 147 -9.51 2.21 -13.41
N SER A 148 -10.30 1.91 -12.37
CA SER A 148 -11.65 1.36 -12.54
C SER A 148 -12.55 2.31 -13.35
N GLY A 149 -12.59 3.60 -13.00
CA GLY A 149 -13.36 4.61 -13.73
C GLY A 149 -12.87 4.82 -15.16
N VAL A 150 -11.54 4.88 -15.37
CA VAL A 150 -10.95 5.04 -16.71
C VAL A 150 -11.25 3.83 -17.59
N THR A 151 -11.17 2.61 -17.05
CA THR A 151 -11.44 1.37 -17.80
C THR A 151 -12.90 1.31 -18.24
N TRP A 152 -13.83 1.74 -17.38
CA TRP A 152 -15.25 1.81 -17.75
C TRP A 152 -15.51 2.81 -18.89
N LEU A 153 -14.87 3.98 -18.85
CA LEU A 153 -14.97 5.00 -19.89
C LEU A 153 -14.34 4.53 -21.21
N TYR A 154 -13.19 3.86 -21.14
CA TYR A 154 -12.53 3.29 -22.32
C TYR A 154 -13.43 2.25 -23.02
N LEU A 155 -14.09 1.37 -22.25
CA LEU A 155 -14.96 0.34 -22.81
C LEU A 155 -16.29 0.88 -23.37
N ASN A 156 -16.80 1.99 -22.81
CA ASN A 156 -18.10 2.57 -23.20
C ASN A 156 -17.97 3.91 -23.94
N TRP A 157 -16.81 4.20 -24.53
CA TRP A 157 -16.51 5.50 -25.13
C TRP A 157 -17.52 5.93 -26.20
N ASP A 158 -17.92 5.00 -27.07
CA ASP A 158 -18.82 5.32 -28.19
C ASP A 158 -20.30 5.37 -27.80
N VAL A 159 -20.66 4.82 -26.64
CA VAL A 159 -22.06 4.66 -26.18
C VAL A 159 -22.39 5.51 -24.96
N GLN A 160 -21.46 6.36 -24.51
CA GLN A 160 -21.57 7.12 -23.27
C GLN A 160 -22.76 8.11 -23.25
N PHE A 161 -23.17 8.62 -24.43
CA PHE A 161 -24.25 9.60 -24.57
C PHE A 161 -25.56 9.05 -25.18
N HIS A 162 -25.67 7.72 -25.33
CA HIS A 162 -26.79 7.12 -26.07
C HIS A 162 -28.10 7.09 -25.26
N ASP A 163 -28.03 6.66 -23.99
CA ASP A 163 -29.19 6.51 -23.12
C ASP A 163 -29.02 7.35 -21.85
N TRP A 164 -30.13 7.88 -21.31
CA TRP A 164 -30.12 8.61 -20.03
C TRP A 164 -29.44 7.82 -18.90
N LYS A 165 -29.65 6.49 -18.87
CA LYS A 165 -28.98 5.60 -17.90
C LYS A 165 -27.46 5.57 -18.10
N LYS A 166 -26.99 5.50 -19.35
CA LYS A 166 -25.56 5.51 -19.66
C LYS A 166 -24.92 6.88 -19.46
N ILE A 167 -25.65 7.96 -19.74
CA ILE A 167 -25.23 9.34 -19.43
C ILE A 167 -25.04 9.50 -17.92
N SER A 168 -25.98 9.00 -17.10
CA SER A 168 -25.85 9.07 -15.65
C SER A 168 -24.67 8.26 -15.11
N LEU A 169 -24.41 7.07 -15.70
CA LEU A 169 -23.23 6.26 -15.36
C LEU A 169 -21.92 6.90 -15.83
N ALA A 170 -21.91 7.55 -17.00
CA ALA A 170 -20.75 8.26 -17.50
C ALA A 170 -20.41 9.48 -16.64
N ALA A 171 -21.43 10.26 -16.26
CA ALA A 171 -21.27 11.37 -15.33
C ALA A 171 -20.73 10.90 -13.98
N LEU A 172 -21.26 9.79 -13.43
CA LEU A 172 -20.77 9.19 -12.20
C LEU A 172 -19.28 8.80 -12.31
N ASN A 173 -18.88 8.08 -13.35
CA ASN A 173 -17.49 7.66 -13.54
C ASN A 173 -16.55 8.86 -13.72
N TRP A 174 -16.94 9.90 -14.45
CA TRP A 174 -16.20 11.15 -14.53
C TRP A 174 -16.04 11.85 -13.18
N THR A 175 -17.11 11.91 -12.38
CA THR A 175 -17.02 12.47 -11.02
C THR A 175 -16.12 11.66 -10.10
N ILE A 176 -16.11 10.32 -10.22
CA ILE A 176 -15.22 9.45 -9.46
C ILE A 176 -13.75 9.73 -9.82
N ILE A 177 -13.44 9.88 -11.11
CA ILE A 177 -12.08 10.21 -11.55
C ILE A 177 -11.68 11.59 -11.03
N ALA A 178 -12.54 12.60 -11.17
CA ALA A 178 -12.27 13.95 -10.68
C ALA A 178 -12.06 13.98 -9.16
N LEU A 179 -12.92 13.29 -8.39
CA LEU A 179 -12.79 13.16 -6.94
C LEU A 179 -11.51 12.43 -6.55
N THR A 180 -11.11 11.41 -7.32
CA THR A 180 -9.87 10.66 -7.08
C THR A 180 -8.64 11.55 -7.27
N LEU A 181 -8.60 12.33 -8.36
CA LEU A 181 -7.52 13.29 -8.61
C LEU A 181 -7.47 14.37 -7.54
N PHE A 182 -8.62 14.93 -7.17
CA PHE A 182 -8.72 15.93 -6.12
C PHE A 182 -8.24 15.38 -4.77
N ALA A 183 -8.74 14.21 -4.38
CA ALA A 183 -8.38 13.60 -3.10
C ALA A 183 -6.90 13.19 -3.04
N ASN A 184 -6.29 12.81 -4.18
CA ASN A 184 -4.85 12.58 -4.26
C ASN A 184 -4.04 13.86 -4.07
N GLY A 185 -4.41 14.94 -4.75
CA GLY A 185 -3.76 16.23 -4.57
C GLY A 185 -3.86 16.71 -3.11
N PHE A 186 -5.04 16.63 -2.52
CA PHE A 186 -5.27 17.03 -1.14
C PHE A 186 -4.50 16.14 -0.14
N ARG A 187 -4.51 14.81 -0.32
CA ARG A 187 -3.77 13.88 0.55
C ARG A 187 -2.26 14.09 0.45
N LEU A 188 -1.73 14.32 -0.76
CA LEU A 188 -0.33 14.61 -0.96
C LEU A 188 0.07 15.93 -0.26
N TRP A 189 -0.74 16.97 -0.43
CA TRP A 189 -0.53 18.24 0.24
C TRP A 189 -0.53 18.10 1.77
N ALA A 190 -1.53 17.41 2.34
CA ALA A 190 -1.61 17.18 3.79
C ALA A 190 -0.41 16.39 4.32
N SER A 191 0.06 15.39 3.57
CA SER A 191 1.23 14.58 3.95
C SER A 191 2.52 15.39 3.94
N ILE A 192 2.70 16.27 2.94
CA ILE A 192 3.85 17.18 2.86
C ILE A 192 3.84 18.17 4.02
N GLN A 193 2.67 18.74 4.34
CA GLN A 193 2.54 19.66 5.46
C GLN A 193 2.88 19.00 6.80
N GLN A 194 2.48 17.74 7.00
CA GLN A 194 2.89 16.96 8.18
C GLN A 194 4.40 16.78 8.23
N LEU A 195 5.04 16.47 7.10
CA LEU A 195 6.49 16.30 7.04
C LEU A 195 7.24 17.61 7.34
N VAL A 196 6.78 18.74 6.80
CA VAL A 196 7.36 20.07 7.06
C VAL A 196 7.18 20.47 8.53
N ALA A 197 6.03 20.18 9.12
CA ALA A 197 5.78 20.44 10.54
C ALA A 197 6.72 19.64 11.45
N VAL A 198 6.98 18.36 11.12
CA VAL A 198 7.94 17.53 11.84
C VAL A 198 9.37 18.07 11.68
N TYR A 199 9.76 18.47 10.46
CA TYR A 199 11.09 19.00 10.18
C TYR A 199 11.37 20.34 10.89
N ASN A 200 10.37 21.23 10.96
CA ASN A 200 10.48 22.54 11.59
C ASN A 200 10.24 22.52 13.11
N GLY A 201 9.89 21.35 13.68
CA GLY A 201 9.62 21.20 15.11
C GLY A 201 10.89 21.28 15.97
N PRO A 202 10.85 21.90 17.17
CA PRO A 202 12.03 22.15 18.00
C PRO A 202 12.66 20.90 18.64
N LEU A 203 12.11 19.70 18.40
CA LEU A 203 12.55 18.44 19.03
C LEU A 203 13.43 17.55 18.13
N VAL A 204 13.65 17.93 16.86
CA VAL A 204 14.42 17.09 15.94
C VAL A 204 15.90 17.45 16.01
N HIS A 205 16.61 16.84 16.96
CA HIS A 205 18.01 16.51 16.70
C HIS A 205 18.01 15.55 15.52
N ILE A 206 18.43 16.04 14.35
CA ILE A 206 18.59 15.26 13.12
C ILE A 206 19.76 14.29 13.35
N ASN A 207 19.51 13.24 14.13
CA ASN A 207 20.42 12.13 14.28
C ASN A 207 20.54 11.46 12.90
N GLY A 208 21.78 11.37 12.41
CA GLY A 208 22.07 10.92 11.04
C GLY A 208 21.47 9.55 10.71
N SER A 209 21.49 9.19 9.42
CA SER A 209 20.85 7.99 8.85
C SER A 209 21.30 6.63 9.43
N PHE A 210 22.17 6.61 10.44
CA PHE A 210 22.80 5.42 11.03
C PHE A 210 22.85 5.45 12.57
N THR A 211 21.93 6.13 13.25
CA THR A 211 21.88 6.07 14.73
C THR A 211 20.93 4.96 15.19
N CYS A 212 21.39 4.08 16.08
CA CYS A 212 20.59 3.06 16.77
C CYS A 212 19.63 3.65 17.83
N ALA A 213 19.08 4.83 17.59
CA ALA A 213 18.13 5.48 18.49
C ALA A 213 16.71 4.97 18.22
N ASP A 214 15.92 4.79 19.28
CA ASP A 214 14.51 4.41 19.17
C ASP A 214 13.72 5.52 18.46
N LYS A 215 13.19 5.21 17.28
CA LYS A 215 12.40 6.14 16.46
C LYS A 215 10.89 6.06 16.73
N SER A 216 10.46 5.23 17.70
CA SER A 216 9.04 4.94 17.98
C SER A 216 8.37 5.92 18.97
N VAL A 217 9.15 6.75 19.67
CA VAL A 217 8.66 7.70 20.67
C VAL A 217 8.86 9.13 20.19
N TRP A 218 7.80 9.71 19.63
CA TRP A 218 7.67 11.15 19.42
C TRP A 218 6.29 11.55 19.93
N GLY A 219 6.28 12.13 21.14
CA GLY A 219 5.16 12.89 21.69
C GLY A 219 5.35 14.37 21.41
#